data_AF-A0A8J2KZ00-F1
#
_entry.id   AF-A0A8J2KZ00-F1
#
_cell.length_a   1.000
_cell.length_b   1.000
_cell.length_c   1.000
_cell.angle_alpha   90.00
_cell.angle_beta   90.00
_cell.angle_gamma   90.00
#
_symmetry.space_group_name_H-M   'P 1'
#
loop_
_entity.id
_entity.type
_entity.pdbx_description
1 polymer ?
#
loop_
_entity_poly.entity_id
_entity_poly.type
_entity_poly.pdbx_seq_one_letter_code
_entity_poly.pdbx_strand_id
1 'polypeptide(L)'
;MADHESFVRQSLSSAKYRDAEKTRRETMEVLQHYRGLKPASEYFVFNNGTQKMLLNLCGTIPVNYKGATYNIPIVLWLLDTHPLNAPMVFVKPTADMRIKVSRHVDHTGKVYLPYLHDWNHVSSDLATLIQVLILTFGEQPPVYSVFSSPPPPISQPNVPYPTQSYNTPYPAMPSMPMPMPGLPAPGMGSNSQMPVFNIRPSLVTAAEEKLRRRLEDVYLSREIIKQTGDQLKAGQAKLEGLVQQMENEKVTVEQYIGTLENELETLDNKISKQQTEQDDTAIDDVITAPTPLYKQILNTFAEEAALEDTIYYLGEAFRREQLDLEQYLKNVRALSRRQFMHRALLQKCRLKAGLAG
;
A
#
# COMPACT_ATOMS: atom_id res chain seq x y z
N MET A 1 28.52 -3.79 -16.31
CA MET A 1 27.69 -4.94 -15.88
C MET A 1 28.46 -5.84 -14.91
N ALA A 2 29.71 -6.22 -15.21
CA ALA A 2 30.56 -6.97 -14.28
C ALA A 2 30.69 -6.30 -12.88
N ASP A 3 30.88 -4.99 -12.84
CA ASP A 3 31.01 -4.24 -11.57
C ASP A 3 29.74 -4.27 -10.70
N HIS A 4 28.56 -4.29 -11.33
CA HIS A 4 27.29 -4.38 -10.61
C HIS A 4 27.07 -5.78 -10.04
N GLU A 5 27.45 -6.83 -10.77
CA GLU A 5 27.31 -8.20 -10.30
C GLU A 5 28.18 -8.47 -9.07
N SER A 6 29.44 -8.04 -9.09
CA SER A 6 30.34 -8.13 -7.93
C SER A 6 29.82 -7.33 -6.73
N PHE A 7 29.33 -6.11 -6.98
CA PHE A 7 28.77 -5.25 -5.94
C PHE A 7 27.54 -5.90 -5.29
N VAL A 8 26.56 -6.33 -6.09
CA VAL A 8 25.33 -6.98 -5.59
C VAL A 8 25.68 -8.24 -4.78
N ARG A 9 26.61 -9.07 -5.27
CA ARG A 9 27.04 -10.27 -4.53
C ARG A 9 27.66 -9.92 -3.18
N GLN A 10 28.52 -8.91 -3.13
CA GLN A 10 29.14 -8.44 -1.89
C GLN A 10 28.09 -7.86 -0.92
N SER A 11 27.17 -7.03 -1.42
CA SER A 11 26.09 -6.45 -0.61
C SER A 11 25.19 -7.52 0.00
N LEU A 12 24.71 -8.48 -0.80
CA LEU A 12 23.84 -9.56 -0.31
C LEU A 12 24.52 -10.45 0.75
N SER A 13 25.82 -10.72 0.58
CA SER A 13 26.61 -11.48 1.56
C SER A 13 26.78 -10.69 2.87
N SER A 14 27.13 -9.40 2.78
CA SER A 14 27.34 -8.55 3.95
C SER A 14 26.06 -8.35 4.79
N ALA A 15 24.92 -8.22 4.12
CA ALA A 15 23.62 -8.00 4.75
C ALA A 15 22.90 -9.31 5.15
N LYS A 16 23.53 -10.47 4.93
CA LYS A 16 23.05 -11.81 5.34
C LYS A 16 21.64 -12.13 4.81
N TYR A 17 21.43 -11.94 3.50
CA TYR A 17 20.17 -12.28 2.86
C TYR A 17 19.90 -13.79 2.93
N ARG A 18 18.66 -14.16 3.24
CA ARG A 18 18.24 -15.56 3.37
C ARG A 18 18.37 -16.31 2.05
N ASP A 19 17.92 -15.68 0.95
CA ASP A 19 17.94 -16.25 -0.41
C ASP A 19 18.77 -15.38 -1.36
N ALA A 20 20.08 -15.29 -1.08
CA ALA A 20 21.00 -14.41 -1.80
C ALA A 20 21.09 -14.70 -3.31
N GLU A 21 21.17 -15.97 -3.74
CA GLU A 21 21.31 -16.31 -5.16
C GLU A 21 20.07 -15.94 -5.99
N LYS A 22 18.87 -16.14 -5.43
CA LYS A 22 17.63 -15.77 -6.12
C LYS A 22 17.48 -14.25 -6.21
N THR A 23 17.72 -13.55 -5.10
CA THR A 23 17.73 -12.07 -5.06
C THR A 23 18.72 -11.49 -6.06
N ARG A 24 19.93 -12.07 -6.15
CA ARG A 24 20.97 -11.66 -7.10
C ARG A 24 20.52 -11.80 -8.55
N ARG A 25 19.90 -12.93 -8.89
CA ARG A 25 19.41 -13.20 -10.25
C ARG A 25 18.35 -12.20 -10.67
N GLU A 26 17.31 -12.01 -9.85
CA GLU A 26 16.22 -11.05 -10.11
C GLU A 26 16.75 -9.62 -10.21
N THR A 27 17.68 -9.26 -9.33
CA THR A 27 18.34 -7.93 -9.37
C THR A 27 19.10 -7.73 -10.68
N MET A 28 19.89 -8.72 -11.10
CA MET A 28 20.69 -8.60 -12.33
C MET A 28 19.81 -8.55 -13.58
N GLU A 29 18.72 -9.31 -13.59
CA GLU A 29 17.72 -9.26 -14.66
C GLU A 29 17.09 -7.87 -14.79
N VAL A 30 16.70 -7.26 -13.67
CA VAL A 30 16.17 -5.88 -13.64
C VAL A 30 17.21 -4.87 -14.13
N LEU A 31 18.46 -4.95 -13.67
CA LEU A 31 19.53 -4.03 -14.07
C LEU A 31 19.94 -4.19 -15.55
N GLN A 32 19.70 -5.36 -16.14
CA GLN A 32 19.91 -5.59 -17.57
C GLN A 32 18.83 -4.91 -18.42
N HIS A 33 17.56 -4.97 -17.99
CA HIS A 33 16.42 -4.38 -18.71
C HIS A 33 16.30 -2.88 -18.47
N TYR A 34 16.49 -2.41 -17.24
CA TYR A 34 16.28 -1.02 -16.83
C TYR A 34 17.61 -0.33 -16.54
N ARG A 35 18.25 0.21 -17.58
CA ARG A 35 19.55 0.91 -17.50
C ARG A 35 19.55 2.16 -16.60
N GLY A 36 18.37 2.72 -16.34
CA GLY A 36 18.20 3.87 -15.46
C GLY A 36 18.30 3.53 -13.97
N LEU A 37 18.25 2.24 -13.60
CA LEU A 37 18.38 1.78 -12.22
C LEU A 37 19.83 1.38 -11.91
N LYS A 38 20.29 1.67 -10.69
CA LYS A 38 21.60 1.30 -10.19
C LYS A 38 21.47 0.64 -8.82
N PRO A 39 22.27 -0.41 -8.53
CA PRO A 39 22.31 -0.99 -7.20
C PRO A 39 23.07 -0.07 -6.24
N ALA A 40 22.55 0.08 -5.03
CA ALA A 40 23.21 0.74 -3.91
C ALA A 40 22.96 -0.02 -2.60
N SER A 41 23.84 0.15 -1.63
CA SER A 41 23.67 -0.43 -0.28
C SER A 41 23.65 0.69 0.74
N GLU A 42 22.53 0.84 1.44
CA GLU A 42 22.26 1.96 2.32
C GLU A 42 21.57 1.45 3.59
N TYR A 43 21.65 2.23 4.68
CA TYR A 43 20.88 1.94 5.90
C TYR A 43 19.43 2.34 5.70
N PHE A 44 18.53 1.37 5.85
CA PHE A 44 17.09 1.58 5.93
C PHE A 44 16.67 1.69 7.40
N VAL A 45 15.89 2.72 7.72
CA VAL A 45 15.31 2.92 9.06
C VAL A 45 13.88 2.41 9.06
N PHE A 46 13.61 1.37 9.84
CA PHE A 46 12.26 0.82 10.00
C PHE A 46 11.43 1.69 10.95
N ASN A 47 10.11 1.54 10.91
CA ASN A 47 9.17 2.29 11.75
C ASN A 47 9.41 2.11 13.26
N ASN A 48 10.07 1.04 13.68
CA ASN A 48 10.45 0.78 15.07
C ASN A 48 11.79 1.44 15.48
N GLY A 49 12.37 2.27 14.61
CA GLY A 49 13.66 2.94 14.81
C GLY A 49 14.89 2.07 14.55
N THR A 50 14.72 0.77 14.29
CA THR A 50 15.85 -0.10 13.95
C THR A 50 16.40 0.24 12.57
N GLN A 51 17.73 0.17 12.43
CA GLN A 51 18.41 0.41 11.18
C GLN A 51 19.03 -0.87 10.64
N LYS A 52 18.96 -1.07 9.33
CA LYS A 52 19.57 -2.22 8.68
C LYS A 52 20.15 -1.84 7.33
N MET A 53 21.37 -2.30 7.06
CA MET A 53 21.98 -2.15 5.76
C MET A 53 21.32 -3.11 4.78
N LEU A 54 20.69 -2.56 3.74
CA LEU A 54 19.95 -3.32 2.73
C LEU A 54 20.44 -2.95 1.33
N LEU A 55 20.26 -3.88 0.39
CA LEU A 55 20.41 -3.61 -1.03
C LEU A 55 19.16 -2.87 -1.52
N ASN A 56 19.37 -1.81 -2.29
CA ASN A 56 18.31 -1.11 -2.99
C ASN A 56 18.66 -0.88 -4.47
N LEU A 57 17.63 -0.72 -5.29
CA LEU A 57 17.74 -0.32 -6.69
C LEU A 57 17.19 1.09 -6.82
N CYS A 58 18.08 2.06 -7.00
CA CYS A 58 17.76 3.47 -7.06
C CYS A 58 18.02 4.00 -8.47
N GLY A 59 17.11 4.81 -9.01
CA GLY A 59 17.26 5.40 -10.32
C GLY A 59 15.92 5.77 -10.93
N THR A 60 15.80 5.69 -12.26
CA THR A 60 14.57 6.09 -12.97
C THR A 60 14.02 4.96 -13.84
N ILE A 61 12.68 4.87 -13.90
CA ILE A 61 11.96 4.01 -14.84
C ILE A 61 11.26 4.85 -15.92
N PRO A 62 11.26 4.40 -17.19
CA PRO A 62 10.59 5.10 -18.28
C PRO A 62 9.07 4.84 -18.22
N VAL A 63 8.27 5.89 -18.07
CA VAL A 63 6.81 5.82 -17.98
C VAL A 63 6.18 6.65 -19.08
N ASN A 64 5.33 6.05 -19.89
CA ASN A 64 4.58 6.77 -20.91
C ASN A 64 3.32 7.39 -20.31
N TYR A 65 3.20 8.72 -20.37
CA TYR A 65 2.04 9.46 -19.92
C TYR A 65 1.63 10.47 -21.00
N LYS A 66 0.39 10.37 -21.48
CA LYS A 66 -0.17 11.27 -22.52
C LYS A 66 0.71 11.40 -23.78
N GLY A 67 1.34 10.31 -24.21
CA GLY A 67 2.15 10.27 -25.43
C GLY A 67 3.60 10.76 -25.26
N ALA A 68 4.02 11.13 -24.06
CA ALA A 68 5.41 11.47 -23.74
C ALA A 68 5.98 10.50 -22.69
N THR A 69 7.26 10.14 -22.84
CA THR A 69 7.96 9.29 -21.87
C THR A 69 8.65 10.15 -20.82
N TYR A 70 8.31 9.90 -19.55
CA TYR A 70 8.88 10.55 -18.37
C TYR A 70 9.75 9.56 -17.61
N ASN A 71 10.90 10.02 -17.12
CA ASN A 71 11.81 9.21 -16.30
C ASN A 71 11.45 9.41 -14.82
N ILE A 72 10.68 8.49 -14.26
CA ILE A 72 10.17 8.62 -12.90
C ILE A 72 11.18 8.04 -11.91
N PRO A 73 11.68 8.84 -10.95
CA PRO A 73 12.68 8.39 -9.99
C PRO A 73 12.05 7.50 -8.91
N ILE A 74 12.58 6.28 -8.78
CA ILE A 74 12.13 5.29 -7.80
C ILE A 74 13.30 4.70 -7.04
N VAL A 75 13.01 4.15 -5.86
CA VAL A 75 13.90 3.27 -5.13
C VAL A 75 13.14 2.01 -4.71
N LEU A 76 13.70 0.84 -5.02
CA LEU A 76 13.21 -0.45 -4.56
C LEU A 76 14.15 -0.99 -3.48
N TRP A 77 13.67 -1.09 -2.25
CA TRP A 77 14.39 -1.70 -1.15
C TRP A 77 14.09 -3.19 -1.09
N LEU A 78 15.12 -4.01 -1.14
CA LEU A 78 15.01 -5.45 -1.01
C LEU A 78 15.24 -5.82 0.46
N LEU A 79 14.25 -6.41 1.12
CA LEU A 79 14.44 -6.89 2.50
C LEU A 79 15.39 -8.09 2.53
N ASP A 80 16.07 -8.36 3.65
CA ASP A 80 16.96 -9.52 3.80
C ASP A 80 16.24 -10.88 3.68
N THR A 81 14.92 -10.86 3.80
CA THR A 81 14.02 -11.99 3.56
C THR A 81 13.54 -12.11 2.11
N HIS A 82 13.90 -11.20 1.21
CA HIS A 82 13.51 -11.29 -0.20
C HIS A 82 14.08 -12.59 -0.82
N PRO A 83 13.32 -13.30 -1.68
CA PRO A 83 12.01 -12.94 -2.25
C PRO A 83 10.79 -13.40 -1.45
N LEU A 84 10.94 -13.98 -0.26
CA LEU A 84 9.80 -14.40 0.57
C LEU A 84 8.86 -13.23 0.88
N ASN A 85 9.44 -12.05 1.15
CA ASN A 85 8.69 -10.81 1.34
C ASN A 85 8.86 -9.88 0.14
N ALA A 86 7.80 -9.13 -0.16
CA ALA A 86 7.78 -8.11 -1.19
C ALA A 86 8.84 -7.02 -0.93
N PRO A 87 9.40 -6.42 -1.98
CA PRO A 87 10.25 -5.25 -1.83
C PRO A 87 9.44 -4.01 -1.39
N MET A 88 10.09 -3.04 -0.75
CA MET A 88 9.47 -1.76 -0.42
C MET A 88 9.84 -0.74 -1.49
N VAL A 89 8.82 -0.18 -2.17
CA VAL A 89 9.02 0.76 -3.27
C VAL A 89 8.66 2.17 -2.84
N PHE A 90 9.51 3.13 -3.18
CA PHE A 90 9.27 4.56 -2.96
C PHE A 90 9.57 5.35 -4.22
N VAL A 91 8.87 6.45 -4.39
CA VAL A 91 9.17 7.48 -5.39
C VAL A 91 10.07 8.53 -4.74
N LYS A 92 11.21 8.83 -5.37
CA LYS A 92 12.20 9.79 -4.86
C LYS A 92 12.19 11.07 -5.71
N PRO A 93 11.33 12.06 -5.43
CA PRO A 93 11.29 13.29 -6.23
C PRO A 93 12.65 14.00 -6.23
N THR A 94 13.04 14.56 -7.37
CA THR A 94 14.17 15.51 -7.44
C THR A 94 13.78 16.86 -6.82
N ALA A 95 14.74 17.78 -6.68
CA ALA A 95 14.51 19.12 -6.11
C ALA A 95 13.34 19.86 -6.78
N ASP A 96 13.12 19.61 -8.07
CA ASP A 96 12.13 20.26 -8.92
C ASP A 96 10.82 19.49 -9.03
N MET A 97 10.67 18.40 -8.29
CA MET A 97 9.48 17.55 -8.30
C MET A 97 8.76 17.55 -6.96
N ARG A 98 7.44 17.31 -7.01
CA ARG A 98 6.61 17.06 -5.83
C ARG A 98 5.82 15.78 -6.01
N ILE A 99 5.59 15.08 -4.90
CA ILE A 99 4.78 13.86 -4.86
C ILE A 99 3.32 14.24 -5.07
N LYS A 100 2.64 13.48 -5.93
CA LYS A 100 1.20 13.52 -6.13
C LYS A 100 0.58 12.33 -5.40
N VAL A 101 0.03 12.60 -4.22
CA VAL A 101 -0.66 11.57 -3.42
C VAL A 101 -1.82 10.99 -4.22
N SER A 102 -1.95 9.67 -4.18
CA SER A 102 -2.96 8.91 -4.90
C SER A 102 -3.33 7.64 -4.15
N ARG A 103 -4.24 6.85 -4.71
CA ARG A 103 -4.57 5.51 -4.18
C ARG A 103 -3.36 4.55 -4.15
N HIS A 104 -2.32 4.84 -4.92
CA HIS A 104 -1.13 3.99 -5.07
C HIS A 104 0.11 4.58 -4.43
N VAL A 105 0.11 5.86 -4.03
CA VAL A 105 1.29 6.54 -3.49
C VAL A 105 0.89 7.47 -2.35
N ASP A 106 1.53 7.32 -1.20
CA ASP A 106 1.28 8.17 -0.03
C ASP A 106 2.10 9.48 -0.04
N HIS A 107 1.95 10.31 1.00
CA HIS A 107 2.67 11.58 1.13
C HIS A 107 4.19 11.42 1.34
N THR A 108 4.65 10.24 1.77
CA THR A 108 6.08 9.92 1.90
C THR A 108 6.70 9.44 0.58
N GLY A 109 5.86 9.16 -0.42
CA GLY A 109 6.26 8.59 -1.70
C GLY A 109 6.26 7.07 -1.69
N LYS A 110 5.82 6.40 -0.62
CA LYS A 110 5.72 4.94 -0.56
C LYS A 110 4.62 4.45 -1.47
N VAL A 111 4.90 3.40 -2.22
CA VAL A 111 4.02 2.85 -3.25
C VAL A 111 3.25 1.64 -2.72
N TYR A 112 1.95 1.60 -3.03
CA TYR A 112 0.99 0.58 -2.67
C TYR A 112 0.31 0.04 -3.92
N LEU A 113 0.61 -1.22 -4.26
CA LEU A 113 0.04 -1.92 -5.42
C LEU A 113 -0.57 -3.24 -4.98
N PRO A 114 -1.66 -3.71 -5.62
CA PRO A 114 -2.17 -5.07 -5.41
C PRO A 114 -1.07 -6.12 -5.59
N TYR A 115 -0.19 -5.94 -6.58
CA TYR A 115 0.95 -6.83 -6.82
C TYR A 115 1.94 -6.92 -5.65
N LEU A 116 2.09 -5.86 -4.85
CA LEU A 116 2.91 -5.88 -3.63
C LEU A 116 2.16 -6.53 -2.46
N HIS A 117 0.83 -6.38 -2.41
CA HIS A 117 -0.02 -6.96 -1.37
C HIS A 117 -0.14 -8.48 -1.51
N ASP A 118 -0.35 -8.96 -2.74
CA ASP A 118 -0.52 -10.38 -3.08
C ASP A 118 0.81 -11.04 -3.50
N TRP A 119 1.95 -10.45 -3.11
CA TRP A 119 3.28 -10.91 -3.50
C TRP A 119 3.49 -12.37 -3.10
N ASN A 120 3.87 -13.18 -4.08
CA ASN A 120 4.18 -14.59 -3.89
C ASN A 120 5.55 -14.90 -4.46
N HIS A 121 6.51 -15.27 -3.60
CA HIS A 121 7.88 -15.59 -3.99
C HIS A 121 8.03 -16.65 -5.09
N VAL A 122 7.01 -17.47 -5.36
CA VAL A 122 7.05 -18.50 -6.43
C VAL A 122 6.68 -17.93 -7.80
N SER A 123 5.72 -16.99 -7.85
CA SER A 123 5.14 -16.47 -9.10
C SER A 123 5.41 -14.98 -9.34
N SER A 124 5.89 -14.26 -8.33
CA SER A 124 6.16 -12.82 -8.37
C SER A 124 7.65 -12.55 -8.48
N ASP A 125 8.01 -11.55 -9.27
CA ASP A 125 9.40 -11.13 -9.50
C ASP A 125 9.52 -9.60 -9.60
N LEU A 126 10.76 -9.10 -9.49
CA LEU A 126 11.05 -7.67 -9.56
C LEU A 126 10.80 -7.07 -10.96
N ALA A 127 10.98 -7.87 -12.02
CA ALA A 127 10.80 -7.40 -13.40
C ALA A 127 9.34 -7.06 -13.69
N THR A 128 8.41 -7.95 -13.31
CA THR A 128 6.97 -7.76 -13.42
C THR A 128 6.50 -6.64 -12.50
N LEU A 129 7.04 -6.53 -11.27
CA LEU A 129 6.74 -5.40 -10.40
C LEU A 129 7.04 -4.06 -11.08
N ILE A 130 8.18 -3.93 -11.77
CA ILE A 130 8.51 -2.70 -12.49
C ILE A 130 7.58 -2.47 -13.69
N GLN A 131 7.16 -3.52 -14.40
CA GLN A 131 6.16 -3.39 -15.46
C GLN A 131 4.82 -2.88 -14.92
N VAL A 132 4.36 -3.43 -13.79
CA VAL A 132 3.15 -2.97 -13.10
C VAL A 132 3.30 -1.51 -12.68
N LEU A 133 4.46 -1.11 -12.12
CA LEU A 133 4.75 0.29 -11.79
C LEU A 133 4.65 1.21 -13.02
N ILE A 134 5.24 0.81 -14.16
CA ILE A 134 5.19 1.59 -15.40
C ILE A 134 3.76 1.76 -15.89
N LEU A 135 2.95 0.70 -15.85
CA LEU A 135 1.54 0.75 -16.24
C LEU A 135 0.75 1.66 -15.29
N THR A 136 0.86 1.45 -13.98
CA THR A 136 0.12 2.23 -12.98
C THR A 136 0.50 3.72 -13.02
N PHE A 137 1.79 4.04 -13.14
CA PHE A 137 2.24 5.43 -13.24
C PHE A 137 1.95 6.06 -14.61
N GLY A 138 1.75 5.25 -15.65
CA GLY A 138 1.31 5.70 -16.97
C GLY A 138 -0.17 6.14 -16.98
N GLU A 139 -0.99 5.60 -16.09
CA GLU A 139 -2.36 6.09 -15.87
C GLU A 139 -2.37 7.29 -14.92
N GLN A 140 -1.68 7.18 -13.79
CA GLN A 140 -1.62 8.21 -12.75
C GLN A 140 -0.19 8.48 -12.30
N PRO A 141 0.48 9.52 -12.87
CA PRO A 141 1.84 9.87 -12.50
C PRO A 141 1.96 10.22 -11.01
N PRO A 142 2.92 9.64 -10.28
CA PRO A 142 3.11 9.85 -8.84
C PRO A 142 3.87 11.12 -8.50
N VAL A 143 4.44 11.82 -9.49
CA VAL A 143 5.15 13.10 -9.33
C VAL A 143 4.73 14.09 -10.41
N TYR A 144 4.87 15.38 -10.10
CA TYR A 144 4.73 16.47 -11.05
C TYR A 144 5.90 17.45 -10.91
N SER A 145 6.25 18.12 -12.02
CA SER A 145 7.25 19.18 -12.02
C SER A 145 6.68 20.45 -11.38
N VAL A 146 7.47 21.12 -10.54
CA VAL A 146 7.12 22.40 -9.91
C VAL A 146 7.47 23.58 -10.83
N PHE A 147 8.38 23.40 -11.78
CA PHE A 147 8.70 24.39 -12.80
C PHE A 147 7.94 24.09 -14.11
N SER A 148 7.24 25.11 -14.62
CA SER A 148 6.60 25.08 -15.93
C SER A 148 7.65 25.23 -17.04
N SER A 149 8.40 24.17 -17.33
CA SER A 149 9.18 24.10 -18.57
C SER A 149 8.31 23.49 -19.67
N PRO A 150 8.24 24.10 -20.87
CA PRO A 150 7.60 23.48 -22.02
C PRO A 150 8.27 22.14 -22.33
N PRO A 151 7.54 21.15 -22.86
CA PRO A 151 8.15 19.90 -23.30
C PRO A 151 9.27 20.19 -24.33
N PRO A 152 10.36 19.39 -24.35
CA PRO A 152 11.43 19.57 -25.32
C PRO A 152 10.85 19.49 -26.75
N PRO A 153 11.22 20.40 -27.65
CA PRO A 153 10.68 20.43 -29.00
C PRO A 153 11.14 19.18 -29.76
N ILE A 154 10.18 18.42 -30.26
CA ILE A 154 10.41 17.34 -31.21
C ILE A 154 10.85 17.99 -32.53
N SER A 155 12.09 17.73 -32.96
CA SER A 155 12.56 18.06 -34.29
C SER A 155 11.85 17.18 -35.32
N GLN A 156 10.83 17.72 -36.00
CA GLN A 156 10.24 17.12 -37.19
C GLN A 156 10.78 17.79 -38.46
N PRO A 157 11.12 17.05 -39.53
CA PRO A 157 11.52 17.63 -40.80
C PRO A 157 10.36 18.37 -41.49
N ASN A 158 10.66 19.59 -41.91
CA ASN A 158 9.78 20.58 -42.52
C ASN A 158 9.32 20.17 -43.94
N VAL A 159 8.00 20.20 -44.20
CA VAL A 159 7.45 20.22 -45.57
C VAL A 159 6.57 21.48 -45.73
N PRO A 160 6.82 22.34 -46.73
CA PRO A 160 6.13 23.62 -46.85
C PRO A 160 4.81 23.50 -47.63
N TYR A 161 3.74 24.09 -47.08
CA TYR A 161 2.51 24.39 -47.81
C TYR A 161 2.49 25.87 -48.23
N PRO A 162 1.93 26.22 -49.39
CA PRO A 162 1.58 27.59 -49.73
C PRO A 162 0.13 27.93 -49.33
N THR A 163 -0.05 29.22 -49.09
CA THR A 163 -1.21 29.97 -48.58
C THR A 163 -2.26 30.31 -49.65
N GLN A 164 -3.56 30.38 -49.31
CA GLN A 164 -4.39 31.63 -49.30
C GLN A 164 -5.93 31.44 -49.32
N SER A 165 -6.58 32.31 -48.53
CA SER A 165 -7.83 33.11 -48.70
C SER A 165 -9.24 32.50 -48.94
N TYR A 166 -10.12 32.82 -47.97
CA TYR A 166 -11.55 33.23 -47.99
C TYR A 166 -12.46 32.96 -49.21
N ASN A 167 -13.54 32.19 -49.01
CA ASN A 167 -14.96 32.64 -49.07
C ASN A 167 -15.95 31.46 -48.82
N THR A 168 -17.03 31.71 -48.07
CA THR A 168 -18.29 30.91 -48.03
C THR A 168 -19.26 31.44 -49.11
N PRO A 169 -20.29 30.71 -49.64
CA PRO A 169 -21.26 29.87 -48.91
C PRO A 169 -21.73 28.54 -49.60
N TYR A 170 -22.43 27.71 -48.80
CA TYR A 170 -23.11 26.40 -49.02
C TYR A 170 -24.03 26.29 -50.28
N PRO A 171 -24.58 25.10 -50.71
CA PRO A 171 -24.85 23.87 -49.94
C PRO A 171 -24.70 22.48 -50.65
N ALA A 172 -25.04 21.43 -49.87
CA ALA A 172 -25.56 20.09 -50.24
C ALA A 172 -24.60 18.88 -50.24
N MET A 173 -24.93 17.92 -49.36
CA MET A 173 -24.37 16.57 -49.20
C MET A 173 -24.79 15.64 -50.35
N PRO A 174 -23.94 14.64 -50.69
CA PRO A 174 -24.42 13.26 -50.57
C PRO A 174 -23.40 12.22 -50.06
N SER A 175 -23.92 11.39 -49.14
CA SER A 175 -23.79 9.92 -48.96
C SER A 175 -22.53 9.14 -49.39
N MET A 176 -22.03 8.36 -48.43
CA MET A 176 -21.08 7.26 -48.59
C MET A 176 -21.68 5.99 -49.27
N PRO A 177 -20.81 5.14 -49.85
CA PRO A 177 -21.17 3.87 -50.50
C PRO A 177 -20.98 2.65 -49.57
N MET A 178 -21.66 1.53 -49.88
CA MET A 178 -21.28 0.12 -49.59
C MET A 178 -22.41 -0.83 -50.09
N PRO A 179 -22.24 -2.17 -50.19
CA PRO A 179 -21.61 -2.89 -51.30
C PRO A 179 -22.55 -3.95 -51.95
N MET A 180 -22.15 -4.45 -53.12
CA MET A 180 -22.80 -5.52 -53.89
C MET A 180 -22.31 -6.92 -53.49
N PRO A 181 -23.18 -7.95 -53.51
CA PRO A 181 -22.79 -9.33 -53.75
C PRO A 181 -23.35 -9.84 -55.09
N GLY A 182 -22.49 -10.49 -55.88
CA GLY A 182 -22.79 -11.00 -57.22
C GLY A 182 -23.59 -12.31 -57.27
N LEU A 183 -24.25 -12.52 -58.42
CA LEU A 183 -24.74 -13.81 -58.89
C LEU A 183 -23.90 -14.31 -60.07
N PRO A 184 -23.80 -15.63 -60.30
CA PRO A 184 -23.57 -16.20 -61.62
C PRO A 184 -24.89 -16.61 -62.29
N ALA A 185 -24.96 -16.42 -63.61
CA ALA A 185 -26.04 -16.92 -64.46
C ALA A 185 -25.88 -18.43 -64.75
N PRO A 186 -26.97 -19.12 -65.13
CA PRO A 186 -26.96 -19.70 -66.48
C PRO A 186 -28.32 -19.69 -67.22
N GLY A 187 -28.23 -19.49 -68.53
CA GLY A 187 -28.89 -20.29 -69.58
C GLY A 187 -30.40 -20.44 -69.60
N MET A 188 -31.04 -19.70 -70.50
CA MET A 188 -32.43 -19.86 -70.94
C MET A 188 -32.67 -21.21 -71.66
N GLY A 189 -33.77 -21.89 -71.35
CA GLY A 189 -34.23 -23.08 -72.08
C GLY A 189 -35.66 -23.50 -71.73
N SER A 190 -36.61 -22.99 -72.51
CA SER A 190 -37.88 -23.60 -72.96
C SER A 190 -38.82 -24.37 -72.00
N ASN A 191 -40.07 -23.87 -72.02
CA ASN A 191 -41.33 -24.60 -72.19
C ASN A 191 -42.27 -24.80 -70.98
N SER A 192 -43.52 -24.43 -71.28
CA SER A 192 -44.81 -24.96 -70.81
C SER A 192 -45.29 -24.74 -69.35
N GLN A 193 -46.47 -24.13 -69.29
CA GLN A 193 -47.55 -24.25 -68.28
C GLN A 193 -47.23 -23.86 -66.84
N MET A 194 -47.74 -22.70 -66.42
CA MET A 194 -48.11 -22.46 -65.02
C MET A 194 -49.64 -22.35 -64.93
N PRO A 195 -50.31 -23.16 -64.09
CA PRO A 195 -51.73 -23.02 -63.84
C PRO A 195 -51.98 -21.74 -63.04
N VAL A 196 -53.18 -21.18 -63.17
CA VAL A 196 -53.66 -20.08 -62.33
C VAL A 196 -53.76 -20.58 -60.88
N PHE A 197 -52.66 -20.54 -60.14
CA PHE A 197 -52.62 -20.87 -58.73
C PHE A 197 -52.81 -19.59 -57.90
N ASN A 198 -54.02 -19.43 -57.39
CA ASN A 198 -54.32 -18.92 -56.04
C ASN A 198 -53.30 -17.90 -55.46
N ILE A 199 -53.24 -16.70 -56.04
CA ILE A 199 -52.40 -15.58 -55.56
C ILE A 199 -52.87 -15.10 -54.18
N ARG A 200 -54.17 -15.25 -53.89
CA ARG A 200 -54.79 -14.85 -52.61
C ARG A 200 -54.20 -15.56 -51.39
N PRO A 201 -54.14 -16.90 -51.30
CA PRO A 201 -53.50 -17.55 -50.15
C PRO A 201 -52.02 -17.23 -50.03
N SER A 202 -51.28 -17.05 -51.13
CA SER A 202 -49.85 -16.67 -51.05
C SER A 202 -49.64 -15.27 -50.44
N LEU A 203 -50.48 -14.29 -50.81
CA LEU A 203 -50.45 -12.95 -50.20
C LEU A 203 -50.93 -12.95 -48.74
N VAL A 204 -51.92 -13.77 -48.40
CA VAL A 204 -52.41 -13.93 -47.02
C VAL A 204 -51.33 -14.57 -46.16
N THR A 205 -50.67 -15.63 -46.61
CA THR A 205 -49.55 -16.26 -45.89
C THR A 205 -48.36 -15.31 -45.75
N ALA A 206 -48.06 -14.50 -46.78
CA ALA A 206 -46.99 -13.50 -46.68
C ALA A 206 -47.33 -12.37 -45.69
N ALA A 207 -48.59 -11.93 -45.63
CA ALA A 207 -49.07 -10.95 -44.65
C ALA A 207 -49.09 -11.53 -43.23
N GLU A 208 -49.51 -12.79 -43.08
CA GLU A 208 -49.53 -13.53 -41.82
C GLU A 208 -48.10 -13.73 -41.28
N GLU A 209 -47.16 -14.14 -42.12
CA GLU A 209 -45.74 -14.28 -41.78
C GLU A 209 -45.12 -12.93 -41.37
N LYS A 210 -45.46 -11.84 -42.08
CA LYS A 210 -44.95 -10.50 -41.74
C LYS A 210 -45.55 -9.97 -40.44
N LEU A 211 -46.83 -10.26 -40.17
CA LEU A 211 -47.48 -9.93 -38.90
C LEU A 211 -46.88 -10.74 -37.76
N ARG A 212 -46.62 -12.04 -37.98
CA ARG A 212 -45.99 -12.95 -37.02
C ARG A 212 -44.59 -12.47 -36.63
N ARG A 213 -43.76 -12.12 -37.60
CA ARG A 213 -42.42 -11.53 -37.35
C ARG A 213 -42.49 -10.23 -36.55
N ARG A 214 -43.40 -9.32 -36.92
CA ARG A 214 -43.62 -8.08 -36.17
C ARG A 214 -44.08 -8.34 -34.74
N LEU A 215 -44.93 -9.35 -34.54
CA LEU A 215 -45.41 -9.74 -33.22
C LEU A 215 -44.25 -10.32 -32.39
N GLU A 216 -43.45 -11.21 -32.95
CA GLU A 216 -42.25 -11.78 -32.33
C GLU A 216 -41.22 -10.70 -31.98
N ASP A 217 -40.95 -9.74 -32.87
CA ASP A 217 -40.08 -8.59 -32.61
C ASP A 217 -40.56 -7.76 -31.42
N VAL A 218 -41.88 -7.52 -31.32
CA VAL A 218 -42.50 -6.77 -30.22
C VAL A 218 -42.43 -7.55 -28.90
N TYR A 219 -42.64 -8.87 -28.93
CA TYR A 219 -42.50 -9.73 -27.75
C TYR A 219 -41.06 -9.77 -27.24
N LEU A 220 -40.08 -9.94 -28.14
CA LEU A 220 -38.66 -9.92 -27.80
C LEU A 220 -38.25 -8.55 -27.24
N SER A 221 -38.68 -7.47 -27.88
CA SER A 221 -38.39 -6.10 -27.41
C SER A 221 -38.98 -5.84 -26.02
N ARG A 222 -40.21 -6.30 -25.75
CA ARG A 222 -40.85 -6.20 -24.44
C ARG A 222 -40.07 -6.98 -23.36
N GLU A 223 -39.57 -8.15 -23.70
CA GLU A 223 -38.81 -8.99 -22.77
C GLU A 223 -37.46 -8.37 -22.42
N ILE A 224 -36.75 -7.82 -23.42
CA ILE A 224 -35.49 -7.11 -23.21
C ILE A 224 -35.69 -5.87 -22.32
N ILE A 225 -36.76 -5.09 -22.55
CA ILE A 225 -37.07 -3.92 -21.73
C ILE A 225 -37.40 -4.33 -20.29
N LYS A 226 -38.14 -5.43 -20.09
CA LYS A 226 -38.42 -5.97 -18.76
C LYS A 226 -37.13 -6.39 -18.05
N GLN A 227 -36.28 -7.17 -18.71
CA GLN A 227 -34.99 -7.58 -18.13
C GLN A 227 -34.10 -6.39 -17.79
N THR A 228 -34.06 -5.38 -18.66
CA THR A 228 -33.30 -4.14 -18.40
C THR A 228 -33.88 -3.37 -17.22
N GLY A 229 -35.22 -3.32 -17.10
CA GLY A 229 -35.91 -2.71 -15.97
C GLY A 229 -35.64 -3.44 -14.64
N ASP A 230 -35.64 -4.78 -14.65
CA ASP A 230 -35.31 -5.59 -13.48
C ASP A 230 -33.84 -5.43 -13.07
N GLN A 231 -32.93 -5.34 -14.03
CA GLN A 231 -31.51 -5.06 -13.78
C GLN A 231 -31.30 -3.65 -13.20
N LEU A 232 -32.00 -2.64 -13.73
CA LEU A 232 -31.99 -1.27 -13.19
C LEU A 232 -32.52 -1.24 -11.77
N LYS A 233 -33.63 -1.95 -11.49
CA LYS A 233 -34.22 -2.02 -10.15
C LYS A 233 -33.32 -2.74 -9.15
N ALA A 234 -32.67 -3.83 -9.57
CA ALA A 234 -31.65 -4.51 -8.77
C ALA A 234 -30.43 -3.62 -8.51
N GLY A 235 -30.00 -2.85 -9.52
CA GLY A 235 -28.93 -1.86 -9.41
C GLY A 235 -29.28 -0.74 -8.43
N GLN A 236 -30.51 -0.22 -8.49
CA GLN A 236 -31.02 0.79 -7.56
C GLN A 236 -31.02 0.27 -6.13
N ALA A 237 -31.56 -0.92 -5.88
CA ALA A 237 -31.58 -1.51 -4.54
C ALA A 237 -30.15 -1.73 -4.00
N LYS A 238 -29.20 -2.11 -4.87
CA LYS A 238 -27.79 -2.25 -4.50
C LYS A 238 -27.18 -0.90 -4.13
N LEU A 239 -27.42 0.15 -4.93
CA LEU A 239 -26.93 1.50 -4.65
C LEU A 239 -27.52 2.05 -3.35
N GLU A 240 -28.81 1.86 -3.08
CA GLU A 240 -29.44 2.23 -1.82
C GLU A 240 -28.78 1.50 -0.64
N GLY A 241 -28.47 0.21 -0.79
CA GLY A 241 -27.71 -0.55 0.21
C GLY A 241 -26.29 0.01 0.46
N LEU A 242 -25.56 0.36 -0.59
CA LEU A 242 -24.23 0.98 -0.46
C LEU A 242 -24.31 2.35 0.22
N VAL A 243 -25.30 3.17 -0.13
CA VAL A 243 -25.50 4.48 0.50
C VAL A 243 -25.81 4.32 1.99
N GLN A 244 -26.67 3.38 2.36
CA GLN A 244 -26.96 3.12 3.76
C GLN A 244 -25.72 2.63 4.52
N GLN A 245 -24.90 1.78 3.90
CA GLN A 245 -23.64 1.33 4.50
C GLN A 245 -22.67 2.50 4.70
N MET A 246 -22.51 3.38 3.70
CA MET A 246 -21.66 4.57 3.82
C MET A 246 -22.14 5.52 4.92
N GLU A 247 -23.45 5.71 5.09
CA GLU A 247 -23.96 6.57 6.17
C GLU A 247 -23.67 5.94 7.54
N ASN A 248 -23.81 4.62 7.68
CA ASN A 248 -23.45 3.93 8.92
C ASN A 248 -21.95 4.04 9.20
N GLU A 249 -21.09 3.86 8.19
CA GLU A 249 -19.64 4.02 8.31
C GLU A 249 -19.26 5.45 8.72
N LYS A 250 -19.88 6.46 8.12
CA LYS A 250 -19.69 7.86 8.49
C LYS A 250 -20.02 8.11 9.97
N VAL A 251 -21.19 7.63 10.44
CA VAL A 251 -21.58 7.77 11.85
C VAL A 251 -20.59 7.09 12.78
N THR A 252 -20.10 5.90 12.43
CA THR A 252 -19.08 5.21 13.26
C THR A 252 -17.76 5.98 13.31
N VAL A 253 -17.31 6.54 12.19
CA VAL A 253 -16.11 7.39 12.15
C VAL A 253 -16.29 8.66 12.99
N GLU A 254 -17.45 9.32 12.92
CA GLU A 254 -17.76 10.49 13.75
C GLU A 254 -17.74 10.14 15.25
N GLN A 255 -18.23 8.96 15.63
CA GLN A 255 -18.13 8.47 17.01
C GLN A 255 -16.66 8.25 17.44
N TYR A 256 -15.84 7.65 16.57
CA TYR A 256 -14.41 7.48 16.87
C TYR A 256 -13.68 8.81 17.03
N ILE A 257 -13.96 9.78 16.17
CA ILE A 257 -13.41 11.15 16.30
C ILE A 257 -13.80 11.73 17.65
N GLY A 258 -15.07 11.65 18.05
CA GLY A 258 -15.51 12.13 19.36
C GLY A 258 -14.82 11.43 20.53
N THR A 259 -14.60 10.10 20.45
CA THR A 259 -13.83 9.41 21.51
C THR A 259 -12.38 9.87 21.59
N LEU A 260 -11.72 10.10 20.44
CA LEU A 260 -10.35 10.56 20.39
C LEU A 260 -10.21 12.01 20.88
N GLU A 261 -11.16 12.88 20.54
CA GLU A 261 -11.19 14.26 21.05
C GLU A 261 -11.34 14.30 22.57
N ASN A 262 -12.23 13.46 23.13
CA ASN A 262 -12.35 13.32 24.59
C ASN A 262 -11.06 12.79 25.23
N GLU A 263 -10.40 11.79 24.62
CA GLU A 263 -9.12 11.28 25.10
C GLU A 263 -8.02 12.35 25.07
N LEU A 264 -7.94 13.12 23.98
CA LEU A 264 -7.01 14.24 23.86
C LEU A 264 -7.26 15.30 24.95
N GLU A 265 -8.52 15.65 25.21
CA GLU A 265 -8.87 16.57 26.30
C GLU A 265 -8.47 16.00 27.67
N THR A 266 -8.68 14.70 27.91
CA THR A 266 -8.24 14.09 29.17
C THR A 266 -6.72 14.09 29.33
N LEU A 267 -5.97 13.93 28.24
CA LEU A 267 -4.51 13.98 28.23
C LEU A 267 -4.02 15.41 28.46
N ASP A 268 -4.62 16.40 27.80
CA ASP A 268 -4.25 17.81 27.97
C ASP A 268 -4.52 18.29 29.41
N ASN A 269 -5.63 17.84 30.01
CA ASN A 269 -5.92 18.04 31.42
C ASN A 269 -4.88 17.37 32.35
N LYS A 270 -4.38 16.18 32.00
CA LYS A 270 -3.32 15.50 32.78
C LYS A 270 -1.98 16.23 32.65
N ILE A 271 -1.63 16.70 31.45
CA ILE A 271 -0.40 17.46 31.19
C ILE A 271 -0.44 18.78 31.98
N SER A 272 -1.56 19.50 31.95
CA SER A 272 -1.74 20.75 32.70
C SER A 272 -1.62 20.54 34.22
N LYS A 273 -2.16 19.43 34.75
CA LYS A 273 -1.97 19.05 36.17
C LYS A 273 -0.51 18.76 36.50
N GLN A 274 0.19 18.00 35.65
CA GLN A 274 1.60 17.67 35.86
C GLN A 274 2.55 18.88 35.75
N GLN A 275 2.23 19.85 34.89
CA GLN A 275 2.98 21.12 34.83
C GLN A 275 2.81 21.98 36.08
N THR A 276 1.73 21.79 36.84
CA THR A 276 1.49 22.52 38.10
C THR A 276 2.23 21.88 39.29
N GLU A 277 2.55 20.59 39.22
CA GLU A 277 3.18 19.80 40.30
C GLU A 277 4.72 19.66 40.15
N GLN A 278 5.34 20.51 39.33
CA GLN A 278 6.67 20.27 38.74
C GLN A 278 7.89 20.42 39.68
N ASP A 279 7.73 20.61 40.99
CA ASP A 279 8.88 20.90 41.88
C ASP A 279 9.37 19.72 42.74
N ASP A 280 8.74 18.54 42.68
CA ASP A 280 9.19 17.40 43.51
C ASP A 280 8.95 16.02 42.87
N THR A 281 9.03 15.93 41.53
CA THR A 281 8.92 14.63 40.87
C THR A 281 10.22 13.85 41.01
N ALA A 282 10.23 12.90 41.95
CA ALA A 282 11.32 11.96 42.13
C ALA A 282 11.64 11.26 40.80
N ILE A 283 12.92 11.27 40.40
CA ILE A 283 13.42 10.68 39.14
C ILE A 283 12.96 9.23 38.96
N ASP A 284 12.73 8.52 40.07
CA ASP A 284 12.28 7.13 40.11
C ASP A 284 10.83 6.93 39.62
N ASP A 285 10.00 7.98 39.59
CA ASP A 285 8.63 7.92 39.04
C ASP A 285 8.57 8.25 37.54
N VAL A 286 9.67 8.68 36.94
CA VAL A 286 9.77 8.90 35.48
C VAL A 286 9.97 7.58 34.73
N ILE A 287 10.63 6.60 35.36
CA ILE A 287 10.93 5.28 34.77
C ILE A 287 10.07 4.22 35.46
N THR A 288 8.77 4.20 35.16
CA THR A 288 7.87 3.16 35.69
C THR A 288 7.75 1.98 34.74
N ALA A 289 7.61 0.77 35.30
CA ALA A 289 7.31 -0.41 34.50
C ALA A 289 5.89 -0.36 33.88
N PRO A 290 5.64 -1.03 32.74
CA PRO A 290 4.40 -0.90 31.96
C PRO A 290 3.11 -1.30 32.69
N THR A 291 3.21 -2.06 33.77
CA THR A 291 2.06 -2.53 34.55
C THR A 291 2.36 -2.43 36.05
N PRO A 292 1.32 -2.26 36.90
CA PRO A 292 1.51 -2.11 38.35
C PRO A 292 2.21 -3.32 38.99
N LEU A 293 2.01 -4.53 38.44
CA LEU A 293 2.69 -5.74 38.90
C LEU A 293 4.21 -5.68 38.65
N TYR A 294 4.63 -5.21 37.48
CA TYR A 294 6.05 -5.09 37.17
C TYR A 294 6.70 -3.91 37.93
N LYS A 295 5.94 -2.83 38.21
CA LYS A 295 6.41 -1.75 39.10
C LYS A 295 6.68 -2.30 40.50
N GLN A 296 5.81 -3.16 41.01
CA GLN A 296 6.02 -3.83 42.29
C GLN A 296 7.25 -4.74 42.30
N ILE A 297 7.50 -5.49 41.22
CA ILE A 297 8.72 -6.32 41.06
C ILE A 297 9.98 -5.46 41.08
N LEU A 298 9.99 -4.36 40.31
CA LEU A 298 11.14 -3.47 40.22
C LEU A 298 11.48 -2.83 41.57
N ASN A 299 10.48 -2.28 42.25
CA ASN A 299 10.67 -1.63 43.54
C ASN A 299 11.13 -2.63 44.61
N THR A 300 10.51 -3.80 44.67
CA THR A 300 10.90 -4.83 45.66
C THR A 300 12.30 -5.38 45.43
N PHE A 301 12.74 -5.47 44.18
CA PHE A 301 14.12 -5.83 43.84
C PHE A 301 15.12 -4.74 44.22
N ALA A 302 14.81 -3.47 43.90
CA ALA A 302 15.66 -2.34 44.26
C ALA A 302 15.83 -2.20 45.78
N GLU A 303 14.74 -2.35 46.55
CA GLU A 303 14.79 -2.35 48.01
C GLU A 303 15.61 -3.51 48.57
N GLU A 304 15.53 -4.69 47.96
CA GLU A 304 16.28 -5.87 48.39
C GLU A 304 17.79 -5.69 48.17
N ALA A 305 18.19 -5.18 47.00
CA ALA A 305 19.58 -4.86 46.68
C ALA A 305 20.14 -3.76 47.62
N ALA A 306 19.37 -2.70 47.87
CA ALA A 306 19.77 -1.65 48.79
C ALA A 306 19.97 -2.15 50.23
N LEU A 307 19.13 -3.09 50.68
CA LEU A 307 19.29 -3.73 52.00
C LEU A 307 20.55 -4.60 52.06
N GLU A 308 20.89 -5.32 50.98
CA GLU A 308 22.11 -6.13 50.90
C GLU A 308 23.36 -5.26 51.03
N ASP A 309 23.41 -4.15 50.28
CA ASP A 309 24.49 -3.17 50.37
C ASP A 309 24.57 -2.55 51.77
N THR A 310 23.41 -2.21 52.36
CA THR A 310 23.36 -1.64 53.72
C THR A 310 23.92 -2.61 54.75
N ILE A 311 23.57 -3.91 54.67
CA ILE A 311 24.10 -4.95 55.56
C ILE A 311 25.62 -5.11 55.36
N TYR A 312 26.08 -5.07 54.11
CA TYR A 312 27.51 -5.14 53.78
C TYR A 312 28.30 -4.00 54.44
N TYR A 313 27.88 -2.75 54.25
CA TYR A 313 28.54 -1.59 54.84
C TYR A 313 28.41 -1.55 56.37
N LEU A 314 27.30 -2.06 56.94
CA LEU A 314 27.19 -2.24 58.38
C LEU A 314 28.26 -3.21 58.91
N GLY A 315 28.50 -4.30 58.19
CA GLY A 315 29.55 -5.27 58.50
C GLY A 315 30.96 -4.69 58.36
N GLU A 316 31.17 -3.79 57.41
CA GLU A 316 32.42 -3.05 57.27
C GLU A 316 32.64 -2.04 58.41
N ALA A 317 31.61 -1.27 58.78
CA ALA A 317 31.68 -0.33 59.90
C ALA A 317 31.95 -1.03 61.24
N PHE A 318 31.38 -2.23 61.45
CA PHE A 318 31.71 -3.06 62.60
C PHE A 318 33.19 -3.51 62.61
N ARG A 319 33.73 -3.95 61.45
CA ARG A 319 35.15 -4.32 61.32
C ARG A 319 36.11 -3.16 61.58
N ARG A 320 35.67 -1.93 61.32
CA ARG A 320 36.42 -0.69 61.60
C ARG A 320 36.24 -0.18 63.03
N GLU A 321 35.60 -0.96 63.91
CA GLU A 321 35.33 -0.64 65.33
C GLU A 321 34.50 0.66 65.52
N GLN A 322 33.74 1.07 64.51
CA GLN A 322 32.88 2.26 64.58
C GLN A 322 31.48 1.97 65.15
N LEU A 323 31.14 0.70 65.34
CA LEU A 323 29.84 0.24 65.83
C LEU A 323 30.02 -0.78 66.95
N ASP A 324 29.21 -0.66 67.99
CA ASP A 324 29.13 -1.66 69.05
C ASP A 324 28.43 -2.95 68.59
N LEU A 325 28.81 -4.08 69.18
CA LEU A 325 28.32 -5.41 68.81
C LEU A 325 26.80 -5.52 69.00
N GLU A 326 26.27 -4.98 70.09
CA GLU A 326 24.85 -5.03 70.38
C GLU A 326 24.04 -4.24 69.34
N GLN A 327 24.54 -3.07 68.97
CA GLN A 327 23.93 -2.20 67.96
C GLN A 327 24.00 -2.84 66.56
N TYR A 328 25.12 -3.48 66.22
CA TYR A 328 25.30 -4.23 64.97
C TYR A 328 24.30 -5.39 64.86
N LEU A 329 24.22 -6.26 65.87
CA LEU A 329 23.33 -7.42 65.86
C LEU A 329 21.85 -7.03 65.80
N LYS A 330 21.46 -5.95 66.49
CA LYS A 330 20.09 -5.42 66.45
C LYS A 330 19.72 -4.95 65.04
N ASN A 331 20.59 -4.17 64.40
CA ASN A 331 20.37 -3.60 63.08
C ASN A 331 20.41 -4.67 61.98
N VAL A 332 21.39 -5.57 61.98
CA VAL A 332 21.46 -6.67 61.01
C VAL A 332 20.25 -7.60 61.12
N ARG A 333 19.78 -7.91 62.33
CA ARG A 333 18.57 -8.72 62.52
C ARG A 333 17.32 -8.01 61.98
N ALA A 334 17.20 -6.70 62.16
CA ALA A 334 16.08 -5.92 61.64
C ALA A 334 16.10 -5.84 60.10
N LEU A 335 17.27 -5.56 59.51
CA LEU A 335 17.46 -5.45 58.06
C LEU A 335 17.28 -6.80 57.35
N SER A 336 17.82 -7.89 57.91
CA SER A 336 17.65 -9.24 57.35
C SER A 336 16.19 -9.71 57.36
N ARG A 337 15.40 -9.34 58.39
CA ARG A 337 13.95 -9.59 58.39
C ARG A 337 13.23 -8.83 57.27
N ARG A 338 13.59 -7.56 57.04
CA ARG A 338 13.06 -6.79 55.90
C ARG A 338 13.47 -7.42 54.57
N GLN A 339 14.75 -7.76 54.39
CA GLN A 339 15.27 -8.41 53.19
C GLN A 339 14.51 -9.70 52.89
N PHE A 340 14.26 -10.54 53.91
CA PHE A 340 13.47 -11.75 53.76
C PHE A 340 12.04 -11.46 53.25
N MET A 341 11.38 -10.45 53.79
CA MET A 341 10.03 -10.05 53.33
C MET A 341 10.03 -9.57 51.89
N HIS A 342 11.01 -8.76 51.48
CA HIS A 342 11.13 -8.31 50.08
C HIS A 342 11.44 -9.49 49.13
N ARG A 343 12.31 -10.43 49.52
CA ARG A 343 12.57 -11.66 48.74
C ARG A 343 11.33 -12.54 48.58
N ALA A 344 10.57 -12.75 49.65
CA ALA A 344 9.33 -13.52 49.62
C ALA A 344 8.27 -12.85 48.74
N LEU A 345 8.15 -11.52 48.83
CA LEU A 345 7.24 -10.74 48.00
C LEU A 345 7.63 -10.79 46.52
N LEU A 346 8.93 -10.65 46.21
CA LEU A 346 9.46 -10.74 44.86
C LEU A 346 9.16 -12.11 44.23
N GLN A 347 9.36 -13.19 44.98
CA GLN A 347 9.04 -14.55 44.52
C GLN A 347 7.55 -14.69 44.19
N LYS A 348 6.67 -14.17 45.06
CA LYS A 348 5.22 -14.17 44.84
C LYS A 348 4.81 -13.35 43.60
N CYS A 349 5.42 -12.18 43.40
CA CYS A 349 5.15 -11.34 42.24
C CYS A 349 5.64 -11.97 40.93
N ARG A 350 6.82 -12.60 40.92
CA ARG A 350 7.36 -13.31 39.75
C ARG A 350 6.48 -14.48 39.32
N LEU A 351 6.02 -15.29 40.28
CA LEU A 351 5.05 -16.37 40.02
C LEU A 351 3.75 -15.84 39.40
N LYS A 352 3.22 -14.74 39.94
CA LYS A 352 1.99 -14.12 39.42
C LYS A 352 2.15 -13.50 38.03
N ALA A 353 3.36 -13.05 37.70
CA ALA A 353 3.71 -12.49 36.41
C ALA A 353 4.15 -13.55 35.36
N GLY A 354 4.15 -14.84 35.72
CA GLY A 354 4.56 -15.92 34.82
C GLY A 354 6.06 -15.96 34.52
N LEU A 355 6.88 -15.25 35.29
CA LEU A 355 8.34 -15.31 35.21
C LEU A 355 8.81 -16.47 36.09
N ALA A 356 9.61 -17.37 35.52
CA ALA A 356 10.17 -18.50 36.27
C ALA A 356 10.98 -17.99 37.49
N GLY A 357 10.87 -18.76 38.59
CA GLY A 357 11.41 -18.45 39.91
C GLY A 357 12.90 -18.18 39.92
#